data_AF-K1PQP4-F1
#
_entry.id   AF-K1PQP4-F1
#
_cell.length_a   1.000
_cell.length_b   1.000
_cell.length_c   1.000
_cell.angle_alpha   90.00
_cell.angle_beta   90.00
_cell.angle_gamma   90.00
#
_symmetry.space_group_name_H-M   'P 1'
#
loop_
_entity.id
_entity.type
_entity.pdbx_description
1 polymer ?
#
loop_
_entity_poly.entity_id
_entity_poly.type
_entity_poly.pdbx_seq_one_letter_code
_entity_poly.pdbx_strand_id
1 'polypeptide(L)'
;MAKKGIVLYSVGCGLSGYVMDFFMAIAFLTGGQYVPLSNASNLREVIIGGANEEVSLEKWMAEVDEEVQRDLEAGKEIDEEELSRRIHEKMKLKGARAKQLTRNNKQVGEITRRAKMMSKLRTLPEMRDFPAEGAYVPDPNIDSYRGGTAGFDIDEGEITREQAERMVVKSKARMT
;
A
#
# COMPACT_ATOMS: atom_id res chain seq x y z
N MET A 1 1.67 12.00 -9.74
CA MET A 1 0.76 11.24 -8.85
C MET A 1 1.22 11.39 -7.41
N ALA A 2 2.38 10.85 -7.04
CA ALA A 2 2.97 10.97 -5.69
C ALA A 2 2.96 12.42 -5.17
N LYS A 3 3.65 13.37 -5.82
CA LYS A 3 3.67 14.81 -5.44
C LYS A 3 2.30 15.54 -5.41
N LYS A 4 1.22 14.88 -5.81
CA LYS A 4 -0.14 15.45 -5.79
C LYS A 4 -1.05 14.72 -4.81
N GLY A 5 -0.51 13.84 -3.97
CA GLY A 5 -1.29 12.97 -3.09
C GLY A 5 -2.27 12.05 -3.81
N ILE A 6 -2.01 11.73 -5.10
CA ILE A 6 -2.83 10.79 -5.87
C ILE A 6 -2.28 9.39 -5.66
N VAL A 7 -3.08 8.57 -4.98
CA VAL A 7 -2.76 7.17 -4.65
C VAL A 7 -2.90 6.28 -5.87
N LEU A 8 -1.95 5.37 -6.08
CA LEU A 8 -1.98 4.36 -7.12
C LEU A 8 -2.15 2.97 -6.51
N TYR A 9 -3.28 2.33 -6.81
CA TYR A 9 -3.46 0.89 -6.61
C TYR A 9 -3.08 0.17 -7.91
N SER A 10 -2.15 -0.77 -7.83
CA SER A 10 -1.67 -1.51 -8.99
C SER A 10 -2.06 -2.98 -8.87
N VAL A 11 -2.53 -3.57 -9.96
CA VAL A 11 -2.86 -5.00 -10.03
C VAL A 11 -2.11 -5.59 -11.20
N GLY A 12 -1.31 -6.63 -10.94
CA GLY A 12 -0.54 -7.30 -11.99
C GLY A 12 -0.99 -8.73 -12.18
N CYS A 13 -1.49 -9.05 -13.37
CA CYS A 13 -1.92 -10.38 -13.76
C CYS A 13 -0.80 -11.10 -14.52
N GLY A 14 -0.20 -12.13 -13.92
CA GLY A 14 0.88 -12.90 -14.55
C GLY A 14 2.20 -12.12 -14.73
N LEU A 15 2.37 -11.01 -14.01
CA LEU A 15 3.63 -10.27 -13.98
C LEU A 15 4.61 -10.90 -12.98
N SER A 16 5.90 -10.86 -13.31
CA SER A 16 6.96 -11.37 -12.44
C SER A 16 8.23 -10.54 -12.55
N GLY A 17 9.15 -10.74 -11.59
CA GLY A 17 10.47 -10.12 -11.58
C GLY A 17 10.43 -8.59 -11.55
N TYR A 18 11.33 -7.97 -12.31
CA TYR A 18 11.59 -6.53 -12.22
C TYR A 18 10.37 -5.65 -12.56
N VAL A 19 9.48 -6.11 -13.44
CA VAL A 19 8.26 -5.36 -13.81
C VAL A 19 7.31 -5.27 -12.63
N MET A 20 7.15 -6.39 -11.90
CA MET A 20 6.32 -6.45 -10.69
C MET A 20 6.83 -5.47 -9.64
N ASP A 21 8.14 -5.53 -9.34
CA ASP A 21 8.74 -4.66 -8.33
C ASP A 21 8.64 -3.18 -8.70
N PHE A 22 8.70 -2.83 -9.99
CA PHE A 22 8.53 -1.46 -10.46
C PHE A 22 7.12 -0.92 -10.14
N PHE A 23 6.07 -1.66 -10.50
CA PHE A 23 4.69 -1.25 -10.19
C PHE A 23 4.41 -1.24 -8.68
N MET A 24 5.00 -2.17 -7.95
CA MET A 24 4.94 -2.21 -6.50
C MET A 24 5.60 -0.99 -5.85
N ALA A 25 6.79 -0.59 -6.35
CA ALA A 25 7.50 0.59 -5.88
C ALA A 25 6.69 1.87 -6.11
N ILE A 26 6.05 2.01 -7.27
CA ILE A 26 5.21 3.19 -7.57
C ILE A 26 3.95 3.20 -6.71
N ALA A 27 3.27 2.05 -6.56
CA ALA A 27 2.10 1.96 -5.69
C ALA A 27 2.44 2.41 -4.27
N PHE A 28 3.51 1.87 -3.70
CA PHE A 28 3.99 2.23 -2.37
C PHE A 28 4.40 3.69 -2.23
N LEU A 29 5.14 4.24 -3.21
CA LEU A 29 5.53 5.65 -3.24
C LEU A 29 4.33 6.61 -3.18
N THR A 30 3.16 6.16 -3.63
CA THR A 30 1.93 6.96 -3.61
C THR A 30 1.02 6.68 -2.41
N GLY A 31 1.42 5.80 -1.49
CA GLY A 31 0.58 5.34 -0.38
C GLY A 31 -0.49 4.32 -0.79
N GLY A 32 -0.34 3.69 -1.95
CA GLY A 32 -1.22 2.62 -2.44
C GLY A 32 -0.63 1.24 -2.19
N GLN A 33 -1.22 0.23 -2.84
CA GLN A 33 -0.76 -1.15 -2.74
C GLN A 33 -0.72 -1.83 -4.11
N TYR A 34 0.15 -2.84 -4.22
CA TYR A 34 0.23 -3.72 -5.38
C TYR A 34 -0.32 -5.10 -5.06
N VAL A 35 -1.25 -5.60 -5.87
CA VAL A 35 -1.84 -6.93 -5.70
C VAL A 35 -1.44 -7.84 -6.88
N PRO A 36 -0.60 -8.86 -6.64
CA PRO A 36 -0.31 -9.86 -7.66
C PRO A 36 -1.48 -10.82 -7.84
N LEU A 37 -1.82 -11.10 -9.09
CA LEU A 37 -2.77 -12.13 -9.51
C LEU A 37 -2.08 -13.07 -10.51
N SER A 38 -2.35 -14.38 -10.47
CA SER A 38 -1.89 -15.27 -11.54
C SER A 38 -2.74 -15.10 -12.81
N ASN A 39 -4.01 -14.76 -12.66
CA ASN A 39 -4.96 -14.58 -13.75
C ASN A 39 -6.04 -13.54 -13.40
N ALA A 40 -6.85 -13.16 -14.38
CA ALA A 40 -7.83 -12.07 -14.23
C ALA A 40 -9.11 -12.46 -13.48
N SER A 41 -9.29 -13.71 -13.03
CA SER A 41 -10.57 -14.19 -12.48
C SER A 41 -11.00 -13.43 -11.22
N ASN A 42 -10.05 -12.93 -10.44
CA ASN A 42 -10.28 -12.17 -9.20
C ASN A 42 -10.07 -10.66 -9.36
N LEU A 43 -9.87 -10.17 -10.60
CA LEU A 43 -9.55 -8.76 -10.84
C LEU A 43 -10.66 -7.83 -10.37
N ARG A 44 -11.92 -8.24 -10.53
CA ARG A 44 -13.09 -7.46 -10.11
C ARG A 44 -13.10 -7.25 -8.60
N GLU A 45 -12.89 -8.31 -7.84
CA GLU A 45 -12.90 -8.32 -6.38
C GLU A 45 -11.77 -7.45 -5.85
N VAL A 46 -10.58 -7.52 -6.44
CA VAL A 46 -9.44 -6.66 -6.09
C VAL A 46 -9.73 -5.18 -6.37
N ILE A 47 -10.32 -4.84 -7.52
CA ILE A 47 -10.65 -3.45 -7.85
C ILE A 47 -11.68 -2.89 -6.87
N ILE A 48 -12.77 -3.62 -6.64
CA ILE A 48 -13.83 -3.20 -5.71
C ILE A 48 -13.29 -3.12 -4.28
N GLY A 49 -12.49 -4.10 -3.87
CA GLY A 49 -11.90 -4.18 -2.53
C GLY A 49 -10.90 -3.07 -2.27
N GLY A 50 -9.98 -2.82 -3.21
CA GLY A 50 -9.02 -1.72 -3.10
C GLY A 50 -9.72 -0.35 -3.04
N ALA A 51 -10.76 -0.13 -3.84
CA ALA A 51 -11.55 1.10 -3.78
C ALA A 51 -12.30 1.25 -2.44
N ASN A 52 -12.88 0.17 -1.92
CA ASN A 52 -13.56 0.16 -0.62
C ASN A 52 -12.61 0.47 0.53
N GLU A 53 -11.42 -0.14 0.52
CA GLU A 53 -10.37 0.13 1.48
C GLU A 53 -9.96 1.61 1.44
N GLU A 54 -9.67 2.16 0.26
CA GLU A 54 -9.25 3.56 0.11
C GLU A 54 -10.32 4.55 0.61
N VAL A 55 -11.58 4.33 0.24
CA VAL A 55 -12.70 5.15 0.71
C VAL A 55 -12.88 5.04 2.23
N SER A 56 -12.60 3.87 2.82
CA SER A 56 -12.69 3.71 4.27
C SER A 56 -11.57 4.44 5.02
N LEU A 57 -10.36 4.49 4.46
CA LEU A 57 -9.22 5.22 5.02
C LEU A 57 -9.40 6.74 4.92
N GLU A 58 -10.03 7.24 3.85
CA GLU A 58 -10.34 8.68 3.70
C GLU A 58 -11.17 9.26 4.87
N LYS A 59 -11.98 8.42 5.55
CA LYS A 59 -12.73 8.84 6.75
C LYS A 59 -11.82 9.29 7.90
N TRP A 60 -10.59 8.80 7.94
CA TRP A 60 -9.61 9.06 8.99
C TRP A 60 -8.54 10.07 8.58
N MET A 61 -8.53 10.53 7.32
CA MET A 61 -7.47 11.38 6.80
C MET A 61 -7.40 12.74 7.50
N ALA A 62 -8.52 13.33 7.92
CA ALA A 62 -8.50 14.60 8.66
C ALA A 62 -7.64 14.53 9.93
N GLU A 63 -7.69 13.41 10.66
CA GLU A 63 -6.92 13.19 11.88
C GLU A 63 -5.43 12.95 11.62
N VAL A 64 -5.11 12.38 10.46
CA VAL A 64 -3.73 12.17 10.00
C VAL A 64 -3.16 13.49 9.50
N ASP A 65 -3.95 14.24 8.73
CA ASP A 65 -3.63 15.57 8.22
C ASP A 65 -3.30 16.53 9.38
N GLU A 66 -4.10 16.54 10.44
CA GLU A 66 -3.81 17.35 11.64
C GLU A 66 -2.45 17.02 12.28
N GLU A 67 -2.06 15.74 12.32
CA GLU A 67 -0.79 15.32 12.93
C GLU A 67 0.42 15.68 12.04
N VAL A 68 0.28 15.50 10.73
CA VAL A 68 1.30 15.90 9.75
C VAL A 68 1.47 17.42 9.80
N GLN A 69 0.36 18.17 9.78
CA GLN A 69 0.36 19.63 9.85
C GLN A 69 1.01 20.13 11.14
N ARG A 70 0.72 19.50 12.29
CA ARG A 70 1.36 19.83 13.57
C ARG A 70 2.89 19.70 13.54
N ASP A 71 3.42 18.62 12.95
CA ASP A 71 4.86 18.44 12.85
C ASP A 71 5.50 19.44 11.87
N LEU A 72 4.83 19.75 10.76
CA LEU A 72 5.26 20.78 9.82
C LEU A 72 5.31 22.18 10.46
N GLU A 73 4.26 22.57 11.20
CA GLU A 73 4.19 23.85 11.92
C GLU A 73 5.25 23.96 13.03
N ALA A 74 5.59 22.84 13.65
CA ALA A 74 6.68 22.76 14.62
C ALA A 74 8.09 22.77 13.97
N GLY A 75 8.18 22.85 12.64
CA GLY A 75 9.44 22.84 11.90
C GLY A 75 10.18 21.51 11.95
N LYS A 76 9.48 20.41 12.24
CA LYS A 76 10.07 19.06 12.28
C LYS A 76 10.11 18.47 10.87
N GLU A 77 11.17 17.73 10.59
CA GLU A 77 11.20 16.88 9.40
C GLU A 77 10.24 15.70 9.60
N ILE A 78 9.44 15.39 8.57
CA ILE A 78 8.48 14.28 8.62
C ILE A 78 9.22 12.95 8.40
N ASP A 79 9.58 12.32 9.52
CA ASP A 79 9.93 10.90 9.59
C ASP A 79 8.66 10.06 9.44
N GLU A 80 8.48 9.47 8.25
CA GLU A 80 7.30 8.68 7.92
C GLU A 80 7.16 7.45 8.82
N GLU A 81 8.24 6.80 9.24
CA GLU A 81 8.16 5.60 10.08
C GLU A 81 7.65 5.99 11.48
N GLU A 82 8.30 6.98 12.10
CA GLU A 82 7.92 7.47 13.43
C GLU A 82 6.49 8.00 13.46
N LEU A 83 6.15 8.87 12.50
CA LEU A 83 4.82 9.48 12.42
C LEU A 83 3.76 8.41 12.20
N SER A 84 4.01 7.45 11.32
CA SER A 84 3.07 6.37 11.10
C SER A 84 2.85 5.59 12.40
N ARG A 85 3.88 5.38 13.24
CA ARG A 85 3.76 4.59 14.48
C ARG A 85 2.82 5.30 15.44
N ARG A 86 3.02 6.61 15.59
CA ARG A 86 2.18 7.49 16.39
C ARG A 86 0.74 7.52 15.88
N ILE A 87 0.53 7.59 14.56
CA ILE A 87 -0.80 7.51 13.94
C ILE A 87 -1.46 6.17 14.25
N HIS A 88 -0.76 5.05 14.05
CA HIS A 88 -1.30 3.72 14.32
C HIS A 88 -1.72 3.57 15.79
N GLU A 89 -0.88 3.99 16.74
CA GLU A 89 -1.20 3.98 18.17
C GLU A 89 -2.42 4.87 18.50
N LYS A 90 -2.48 6.07 17.94
CA LYS A 90 -3.61 7.00 18.10
C LYS A 90 -4.91 6.40 17.56
N MET A 91 -4.86 5.81 16.37
CA MET A 91 -6.01 5.16 15.73
C MET A 91 -6.51 3.97 16.55
N LYS A 92 -5.58 3.16 17.07
CA LYS A 92 -5.89 2.05 17.96
C LYS A 92 -6.59 2.51 19.24
N LEU A 93 -6.07 3.54 19.91
CA LEU A 93 -6.69 4.11 21.12
C LEU A 93 -8.10 4.67 20.87
N LYS A 94 -8.36 5.18 19.66
CA LYS A 94 -9.68 5.65 19.24
C LYS A 94 -10.64 4.53 18.84
N GLY A 95 -10.18 3.29 18.75
CA GLY A 95 -10.95 2.19 18.17
C GLY A 95 -11.29 2.44 16.70
N ALA A 96 -10.42 3.15 15.98
CA ALA A 96 -10.61 3.46 14.57
C ALA A 96 -10.58 2.17 13.74
N ARG A 97 -11.53 2.06 12.82
CA ARG A 97 -11.69 0.88 11.95
C ARG A 97 -11.71 1.28 10.49
N ALA A 98 -11.13 0.43 9.66
CA ALA A 98 -11.12 0.58 8.21
C ALA A 98 -11.36 -0.77 7.53
N LYS A 99 -11.80 -0.70 6.28
CA LYS A 99 -11.89 -1.87 5.42
C LYS A 99 -10.48 -2.26 4.97
N GLN A 100 -10.25 -3.54 4.79
CA GLN A 100 -8.99 -4.11 4.36
C GLN A 100 -9.28 -5.17 3.28
N LEU A 101 -8.61 -5.04 2.14
CA LEU A 101 -8.58 -6.14 1.17
C LEU A 101 -7.76 -7.28 1.77
N THR A 102 -8.34 -8.47 1.84
CA THR A 102 -7.69 -9.67 2.37
C THR A 102 -7.78 -10.82 1.37
N ARG A 103 -6.89 -11.79 1.54
CA ARG A 103 -6.88 -13.05 0.82
C ARG A 103 -6.57 -14.16 1.82
N ASN A 104 -7.44 -15.16 1.94
CA ASN A 104 -7.28 -16.23 2.92
C ASN A 104 -7.03 -15.69 4.35
N ASN A 105 -7.80 -14.65 4.75
CA ASN A 105 -7.67 -13.94 6.02
C ASN A 105 -6.30 -13.25 6.26
N LYS A 106 -5.51 -13.04 5.21
CA LYS A 106 -4.25 -12.27 5.27
C LYS A 106 -4.38 -10.99 4.49
N GLN A 107 -3.80 -9.91 5.00
CA GLN A 107 -3.67 -8.66 4.28
C GLN A 107 -2.91 -8.89 2.98
N VAL A 108 -3.38 -8.27 1.90
CA VAL A 108 -2.66 -8.24 0.63
C VAL A 108 -1.90 -6.93 0.50
N GLY A 109 -0.98 -6.85 -0.46
CA GLY A 109 -0.21 -5.62 -0.68
C GLY A 109 1.14 -5.58 0.02
N GLU A 110 1.67 -6.73 0.44
CA GLU A 110 3.04 -6.84 0.94
C GLU A 110 4.04 -6.27 -0.09
N ILE A 111 4.95 -5.44 0.41
CA ILE A 111 6.01 -4.84 -0.41
C ILE A 111 7.31 -5.63 -0.30
N THR A 112 7.94 -5.91 -1.43
CA THR A 112 9.28 -6.50 -1.46
C THR A 112 10.32 -5.49 -1.00
N ARG A 113 11.39 -5.96 -0.35
CA ARG A 113 12.53 -5.10 0.02
C ARG A 113 13.06 -4.29 -1.17
N ARG A 114 13.18 -4.95 -2.34
CA ARG A 114 13.61 -4.33 -3.58
C ARG A 114 12.68 -3.19 -4.02
N ALA A 115 11.36 -3.41 -4.01
CA ALA A 115 10.39 -2.37 -4.33
C ALA A 115 10.43 -1.19 -3.34
N LYS A 116 10.61 -1.46 -2.02
CA LYS A 116 10.78 -0.42 -0.99
C LYS A 116 12.08 0.38 -1.15
N MET A 117 13.14 -0.21 -1.70
CA MET A 117 14.35 0.52 -2.07
C MET A 117 14.15 1.33 -3.35
N MET A 118 13.49 0.76 -4.36
CA MET A 118 13.22 1.44 -5.62
C MET A 118 12.30 2.65 -5.46
N SER A 119 11.35 2.63 -4.52
CA SER A 119 10.47 3.77 -4.26
C SER A 119 11.23 5.03 -3.82
N LYS A 120 12.47 4.89 -3.35
CA LYS A 120 13.34 6.02 -2.93
C LYS A 120 14.15 6.62 -4.09
N LEU A 121 14.18 5.97 -5.25
CA LEU A 121 14.88 6.44 -6.44
C LEU A 121 14.12 7.61 -7.08
N ARG A 122 14.83 8.54 -7.71
CA ARG A 122 14.25 9.81 -8.18
C ARG A 122 13.98 9.82 -9.68
N THR A 123 14.67 8.96 -10.43
CA THR A 123 14.63 8.96 -11.89
C THR A 123 14.33 7.57 -12.47
N LEU A 124 13.70 7.53 -13.64
CA LEU A 124 13.43 6.27 -14.34
C LEU A 124 14.71 5.50 -14.72
N PRO A 125 15.81 6.16 -15.18
CA PRO A 125 17.07 5.45 -15.40
C PRO A 125 17.60 4.75 -14.15
N GLU A 126 17.57 5.42 -12.98
CA GLU A 126 17.97 4.79 -11.71
C GLU A 126 17.11 3.56 -11.39
N MET A 127 15.80 3.63 -11.58
CA MET A 127 14.89 2.49 -11.35
C MET A 127 15.16 1.33 -12.32
N ARG A 128 15.38 1.64 -13.61
CA ARG A 128 15.69 0.64 -14.65
C ARG A 128 17.00 -0.09 -14.34
N ASP A 129 18.01 0.66 -13.92
CA ASP A 129 19.36 0.14 -13.70
C ASP A 129 19.52 -0.42 -12.26
N PHE A 130 18.47 -0.40 -11.43
CA PHE A 130 18.50 -0.90 -10.06
C PHE A 130 18.71 -2.43 -10.03
N PRO A 131 19.77 -2.94 -9.37
CA PRO A 131 20.27 -4.31 -9.54
C PRO A 131 19.29 -5.36 -9.01
N ALA A 132 18.89 -6.32 -9.85
CA ALA A 132 17.97 -7.39 -9.47
C ALA A 132 18.42 -8.11 -8.20
N GLU A 133 17.56 -8.16 -7.19
CA GLU A 133 17.71 -9.12 -6.08
C GLU A 133 17.02 -10.42 -6.52
N GLY A 134 17.48 -11.56 -6.00
CA GLY A 134 16.98 -12.90 -6.36
C GLY A 134 15.46 -12.88 -6.56
N ALA A 135 15.01 -13.30 -7.74
CA ALA A 135 13.66 -13.04 -8.23
C ALA A 135 12.61 -13.42 -7.17
N TYR A 136 11.73 -12.47 -6.82
CA TYR A 136 10.45 -12.86 -6.25
C TYR A 136 9.78 -13.75 -7.28
N VAL A 137 9.74 -15.05 -6.99
CA VAL A 137 8.94 -16.02 -7.72
C VAL A 137 7.57 -15.93 -7.05
N PRO A 138 6.54 -15.39 -7.74
CA PRO A 138 5.17 -15.52 -7.22
C PRO A 138 4.96 -16.99 -6.90
N ASP A 139 4.42 -17.31 -5.73
CA ASP A 139 4.06 -18.69 -5.41
C ASP A 139 3.28 -19.24 -6.63
N PRO A 140 3.74 -20.31 -7.31
CA PRO A 140 3.01 -20.87 -8.45
C PRO A 140 1.60 -21.32 -8.03
N ASN A 141 1.38 -21.49 -6.72
CA ASN A 141 0.10 -21.74 -6.10
C ASN A 141 -0.62 -20.50 -5.59
N ILE A 142 -0.15 -19.30 -5.95
CA ILE A 142 -0.79 -18.04 -5.54
C ILE A 142 -2.27 -18.11 -5.86
N ASP A 143 -2.69 -18.68 -7.00
CA ASP A 143 -4.11 -18.94 -7.32
C ASP A 143 -4.47 -20.43 -7.53
N SER A 144 -3.56 -21.38 -7.26
CA SER A 144 -3.77 -22.79 -7.66
C SER A 144 -4.55 -23.65 -6.65
N TYR A 145 -5.15 -23.06 -5.61
CA TYR A 145 -6.17 -23.74 -4.81
C TYR A 145 -7.40 -24.04 -5.67
N ARG A 146 -7.32 -25.12 -6.44
CA ARG A 146 -8.45 -25.81 -7.07
C ARG A 146 -9.27 -26.46 -5.96
N GLY A 147 -10.42 -25.89 -5.65
CA GLY A 147 -11.40 -26.51 -4.76
C GLY A 147 -11.94 -25.59 -3.66
N GLY A 148 -12.19 -24.32 -4.00
CA GLY A 148 -12.88 -23.40 -3.12
C GLY A 148 -12.81 -22.00 -3.71
N THR A 149 -13.88 -21.23 -3.57
CA THR A 149 -13.87 -19.77 -3.70
C THR A 149 -12.95 -19.18 -2.62
N ALA A 150 -11.64 -19.39 -2.71
CA ALA A 150 -10.64 -18.71 -1.90
C ALA A 150 -10.51 -17.30 -2.47
N GLY A 151 -11.58 -16.52 -2.27
CA GLY A 151 -11.79 -15.20 -2.83
C GLY A 151 -10.91 -14.16 -2.15
N PHE A 152 -10.83 -13.01 -2.80
CA PHE A 152 -10.49 -11.80 -2.11
C PHE A 152 -11.71 -11.36 -1.32
N ASP A 153 -11.50 -11.00 -0.06
CA ASP A 153 -12.54 -10.53 0.84
C ASP A 153 -12.24 -9.09 1.26
N ILE A 154 -13.26 -8.44 1.83
CA ILE A 154 -13.16 -7.09 2.37
C ILE A 154 -13.57 -7.19 3.83
N ASP A 155 -12.58 -7.22 4.71
CA ASP A 155 -12.79 -7.27 6.15
C ASP A 155 -12.77 -5.86 6.73
N GLU A 156 -13.52 -5.60 7.80
CA GLU A 156 -13.43 -4.35 8.56
C GLU A 156 -12.80 -4.61 9.92
N GLY A 157 -11.62 -4.03 10.15
CA GLY A 157 -10.78 -4.29 11.31
C GLY A 157 -10.19 -3.02 11.90
N GLU A 158 -9.36 -3.18 12.94
CA GLU A 158 -8.47 -2.10 13.40
C GLU A 158 -7.58 -1.64 12.24
N ILE A 159 -7.32 -0.33 12.16
CA ILE A 159 -6.40 0.22 11.16
C ILE A 159 -5.01 -0.40 11.36
N THR A 160 -4.45 -1.02 10.32
CA THR A 160 -3.13 -1.67 10.42
C THR A 160 -1.98 -0.65 10.38
N ARG A 161 -0.77 -1.12 10.71
CA ARG A 161 0.46 -0.33 10.63
C ARG A 161 0.71 0.18 9.20
N GLU A 162 0.48 -0.69 8.21
CA GLU A 162 0.64 -0.45 6.79
C GLU A 162 -0.40 0.55 6.29
N GLN A 163 -1.65 0.45 6.74
CA GLN A 163 -2.68 1.43 6.44
C GLN A 163 -2.33 2.82 7.02
N ALA A 164 -1.77 2.87 8.23
CA ALA A 164 -1.27 4.11 8.81
C ALA A 164 -0.10 4.70 8.00
N GLU A 165 0.87 3.88 7.58
CA GLU A 165 1.98 4.31 6.69
C GLU A 165 1.44 4.93 5.40
N ARG A 166 0.47 4.27 4.78
CA ARG A 166 -0.17 4.73 3.55
C ARG A 166 -0.89 6.06 3.72
N MET A 167 -1.64 6.24 4.81
CA MET A 167 -2.30 7.52 5.11
C MET A 167 -1.28 8.65 5.34
N VAL A 168 -0.16 8.37 6.03
CA VAL A 168 0.91 9.35 6.26
C VAL A 168 1.59 9.76 4.95
N VAL A 169 1.98 8.80 4.11
CA VAL A 169 2.60 9.06 2.79
C VAL A 169 1.70 9.97 1.96
N LYS A 170 0.40 9.65 1.94
CA LYS A 170 -0.60 10.41 1.20
C LYS A 170 -0.81 11.83 1.75
N SER A 171 -0.93 11.96 3.08
CA SER A 171 -1.12 13.24 3.75
C SER A 171 0.07 14.18 3.54
N LYS A 172 1.29 13.68 3.79
CA LYS A 172 2.55 14.41 3.53
C LYS A 172 2.61 14.93 2.10
N ALA A 173 2.23 14.11 1.13
CA ALA A 173 2.22 14.47 -0.28
C ALA A 173 1.13 15.47 -0.70
N ARG A 174 0.09 15.69 0.12
CA ARG A 174 -0.92 16.75 -0.10
C ARG A 174 -0.44 18.11 0.44
N MET A 175 0.50 18.09 1.38
CA MET A 175 0.96 19.27 2.13
C MET A 175 2.34 19.80 1.70
N THR A 176 3.07 19.04 0.89
CA THR A 176 4.43 19.37 0.39
C THR A 176 4.49 19.34 -1.12
#